data_AF-A0A9J7LVC2-F1
#
_entry.id   AF-A0A9J7LVC2-F1
#
_cell.length_a   1.000
_cell.length_b   1.000
_cell.length_c   1.000
_cell.angle_alpha   90.00
_cell.angle_beta   90.00
_cell.angle_gamma   90.00
#
_symmetry.space_group_name_H-M   'P 1'
#
loop_
_entity.id
_entity.type
_entity.pdbx_description
1 polymer ?
#
loop_
_entity_poly.entity_id
_entity_poly.type
_entity_poly.pdbx_seq_one_letter_code
_entity_poly.pdbx_strand_id
1 'polypeptide(L)'
;MRDWEARQVALRNAIQHVVFCDVREERPLGTFDGGPYDVVSSMFLLSTVGKDRADFDEILSKLCSLVKPGGTLILVCDLEATRYTDGRVSYPLITLDAPYIRQAVRNSGFTDVEDDILFFRSTEGMNWDGTSYIYLTARKCAE
;
A
#
# COMPACT_ATOMS: atom_id res chain seq x y z
N MET A 1 -15.29 11.31 26.58
CA MET A 1 -14.91 9.90 26.35
C MET A 1 -14.60 9.74 24.88
N ARG A 2 -13.44 9.16 24.53
CA ARG A 2 -13.16 8.79 23.14
C ARG A 2 -14.01 7.55 22.85
N ASP A 3 -15.01 7.70 21.98
CA ASP A 3 -16.00 6.67 21.69
C ASP A 3 -15.43 5.60 20.75
N TRP A 4 -14.55 4.76 21.29
CA TRP A 4 -13.87 3.70 20.54
C TRP A 4 -14.85 2.58 20.15
N GLU A 5 -15.89 2.34 20.96
CA GLU A 5 -16.91 1.33 20.69
C GLU A 5 -17.77 1.72 19.50
N ALA A 6 -18.26 2.97 19.43
CA ALA A 6 -19.00 3.45 18.27
C ALA A 6 -18.12 3.46 17.01
N ARG A 7 -16.83 3.82 17.12
CA ARG A 7 -15.90 3.74 15.98
C ARG A 7 -15.73 2.30 15.47
N GLN A 8 -15.65 1.33 16.38
CA GLN A 8 -15.57 -0.09 16.02
C GLN A 8 -16.85 -0.58 15.33
N VAL A 9 -18.02 -0.20 15.84
CA VAL A 9 -19.31 -0.56 15.24
C VAL A 9 -19.46 0.09 13.85
N ALA A 10 -19.13 1.37 13.72
CA ALA A 10 -19.16 2.09 12.46
C ALA A 10 -18.24 1.45 11.41
N LEU A 11 -17.01 1.05 11.79
CA LEU A 11 -16.11 0.34 10.89
C LEU A 11 -16.69 -1.00 10.43
N ARG A 12 -17.22 -1.80 11.37
CA ARG A 12 -17.83 -3.10 11.04
C ARG A 12 -18.99 -2.94 10.07
N ASN A 13 -19.81 -1.91 10.24
CA ASN A 13 -20.96 -1.62 9.37
C ASN A 13 -20.55 -1.07 8.00
N ALA A 14 -19.39 -0.41 7.89
CA ALA A 14 -18.88 0.13 6.63
C ALA A 14 -18.25 -0.94 5.72
N ILE A 15 -17.76 -2.05 6.27
CA ILE A 15 -17.18 -3.15 5.50
C ILE A 15 -18.30 -3.96 4.84
N GLN A 16 -18.40 -3.87 3.52
CA GLN A 16 -19.42 -4.58 2.74
C GLN A 16 -18.96 -5.97 2.29
N HIS A 17 -17.68 -6.13 1.98
CA HIS A 17 -17.12 -7.35 1.43
C HIS A 17 -15.72 -7.64 2.01
N VAL A 18 -15.43 -8.93 2.21
CA VAL A 18 -14.09 -9.45 2.46
C VAL A 18 -13.82 -10.44 1.34
N VAL A 19 -12.86 -10.12 0.48
CA VAL A 19 -12.59 -10.87 -0.75
C VAL A 19 -11.15 -11.34 -0.80
N PHE A 20 -10.91 -12.42 -1.52
CA PHE A 20 -9.55 -12.82 -1.89
C PHE A 20 -8.97 -11.78 -2.85
N CYS A 21 -7.69 -11.46 -2.68
CA CYS A 21 -6.96 -10.55 -3.54
C CYS A 21 -5.55 -11.10 -3.77
N ASP A 22 -5.10 -11.10 -5.02
CA ASP A 22 -3.72 -11.36 -5.40
C ASP A 22 -3.26 -10.35 -6.44
N VAL A 23 -2.42 -9.41 -6.01
CA VAL A 23 -1.89 -8.33 -6.86
C VAL A 23 -0.93 -8.81 -7.95
N ARG A 24 -0.54 -10.09 -7.95
CA ARG A 24 0.25 -10.68 -9.05
C ARG A 24 -0.63 -11.11 -10.22
N GLU A 25 -1.91 -11.36 -9.99
CA GLU A 25 -2.85 -11.73 -11.04
C GLU A 25 -3.21 -10.52 -11.92
N GLU A 26 -3.55 -10.76 -13.19
CA GLU A 26 -4.02 -9.70 -14.10
C GLU A 26 -5.25 -8.96 -13.55
N ARG A 27 -6.09 -9.68 -12.81
CA ARG A 27 -7.25 -9.16 -12.10
C ARG A 27 -7.03 -9.35 -10.60
N PRO A 28 -6.56 -8.31 -9.87
CA PRO A 28 -6.21 -8.48 -8.45
C PRO A 28 -7.34 -8.99 -7.56
N LEU A 29 -8.59 -8.67 -7.89
CA LEU A 29 -9.78 -9.11 -7.15
C LEU A 29 -10.42 -10.38 -7.75
N GLY A 30 -9.74 -11.07 -8.68
CA GLY A 30 -10.20 -12.28 -9.32
C GLY A 30 -11.55 -12.11 -10.02
N THR A 31 -12.52 -12.96 -9.66
CA THR A 31 -13.90 -12.93 -10.19
C THR A 31 -14.79 -11.93 -9.49
N PHE A 32 -14.34 -11.27 -8.42
CA PHE A 32 -15.11 -10.22 -7.77
C PHE A 32 -15.18 -9.02 -8.72
N ASP A 33 -16.40 -8.75 -9.20
CA ASP A 33 -16.69 -7.64 -10.09
C ASP A 33 -16.94 -6.39 -9.26
N GLY A 34 -15.86 -5.73 -8.87
CA GLY A 34 -15.88 -4.52 -8.07
C GLY A 34 -14.86 -3.49 -8.58
N GLY A 35 -15.19 -2.21 -8.36
CA GLY A 35 -14.39 -1.08 -8.80
C GLY A 35 -14.70 -0.61 -10.23
N PRO A 36 -13.96 0.38 -10.74
CA PRO A 36 -12.90 1.11 -10.05
C PRO A 36 -13.45 1.94 -8.87
N TYR A 37 -12.65 2.14 -7.83
CA TYR A 37 -13.04 2.73 -6.55
C TYR A 37 -12.66 4.20 -6.43
N ASP A 38 -13.42 4.95 -5.63
CA ASP A 38 -13.11 6.33 -5.26
C ASP A 38 -11.75 6.48 -4.57
N VAL A 39 -11.44 5.52 -3.70
CA VAL A 39 -10.19 5.47 -2.92
C VAL A 39 -9.70 4.03 -2.90
N VAL A 40 -8.42 3.83 -3.18
CA VAL A 40 -7.72 2.57 -2.94
C VAL A 40 -6.59 2.82 -1.97
N SER A 41 -6.50 1.99 -0.94
CA SER A 41 -5.43 2.06 0.04
C SER A 41 -4.68 0.74 0.17
N SER A 42 -3.36 0.78 0.20
CA SER A 42 -2.50 -0.37 0.42
C SER A 42 -1.43 -0.04 1.46
N MET A 43 -1.26 -0.92 2.45
CA MET A 43 -0.35 -0.69 3.58
C MET A 43 0.59 -1.87 3.75
N PHE A 44 1.89 -1.62 3.63
CA PHE A 44 3.00 -2.56 3.81
C PHE A 44 2.98 -3.80 2.88
N LEU A 45 2.11 -3.80 1.87
CA LEU A 45 1.99 -4.89 0.91
C LEU A 45 3.13 -4.88 -0.11
N LEU A 46 3.40 -3.71 -0.71
CA LEU A 46 4.23 -3.61 -1.92
C LEU A 46 5.68 -4.03 -1.69
N SER A 47 6.27 -3.66 -0.56
CA SER A 47 7.61 -4.09 -0.12
C SER A 47 7.70 -5.60 0.10
N THR A 48 6.57 -6.25 0.43
CA THR A 48 6.51 -7.68 0.77
C THR A 48 6.30 -8.57 -0.45
N VAL A 49 5.54 -8.11 -1.44
CA VAL A 49 5.19 -8.92 -2.61
C VAL A 49 6.15 -8.74 -3.79
N GLY A 50 6.84 -7.60 -3.87
CA GLY A 50 7.77 -7.28 -4.94
C GLY A 50 9.09 -8.03 -4.81
N LYS A 51 9.56 -8.64 -5.89
CA LYS A 51 10.86 -9.30 -5.98
C LYS A 51 11.99 -8.33 -6.35
N ASP A 52 11.68 -7.39 -7.22
CA ASP A 52 12.58 -6.35 -7.72
C ASP A 52 11.76 -5.13 -8.16
N ARG A 53 12.44 -4.07 -8.64
CA ARG A 53 11.79 -2.81 -9.02
C ARG A 53 10.82 -2.98 -10.19
N ALA A 54 11.11 -3.87 -11.14
CA ALA A 54 10.21 -4.11 -12.26
C ALA A 54 8.92 -4.81 -11.79
N ASP A 55 9.05 -5.81 -10.91
CA ASP A 55 7.92 -6.49 -10.28
C ASP A 55 7.10 -5.52 -9.41
N PHE A 56 7.77 -4.61 -8.68
CA PHE A 56 7.11 -3.54 -7.94
C PHE A 56 6.28 -2.62 -8.85
N ASP A 57 6.84 -2.15 -9.96
CA ASP A 57 6.15 -1.26 -10.90
C ASP A 57 4.92 -1.94 -11.52
N GLU A 58 5.02 -3.23 -11.85
CA GLU A 58 3.91 -4.03 -12.38
C GLU A 58 2.78 -4.19 -11.35
N ILE A 59 3.12 -4.57 -10.12
CA ILE A 59 2.17 -4.73 -9.02
C ILE A 59 1.48 -3.39 -8.69
N LEU A 60 2.26 -2.30 -8.65
CA LEU A 60 1.74 -0.97 -8.43
C LEU A 60 0.75 -0.58 -9.54
N SER A 61 1.08 -0.84 -10.80
CA SER A 61 0.18 -0.58 -11.94
C SER A 61 -1.17 -1.32 -11.79
N LYS A 62 -1.15 -2.59 -11.37
CA LYS A 62 -2.36 -3.39 -11.11
C LYS A 62 -3.20 -2.79 -9.98
N LEU A 63 -2.59 -2.36 -8.88
CA LEU A 63 -3.31 -1.65 -7.81
C LEU A 63 -3.88 -0.31 -8.28
N CYS A 64 -3.09 0.46 -9.03
CA CYS A 64 -3.47 1.74 -9.63
C CYS A 64 -4.65 1.61 -10.61
N SER A 65 -4.80 0.45 -11.25
CA SER A 65 -5.95 0.16 -12.13
C SER A 65 -7.29 0.15 -11.37
N LEU A 66 -7.27 -0.19 -10.07
CA LEU A 66 -8.45 -0.23 -9.22
C LEU A 66 -8.94 1.17 -8.82
N VAL A 67 -8.13 2.22 -9.00
CA VAL A 67 -8.53 3.60 -8.71
C VAL A 67 -9.25 4.19 -9.92
N LYS A 68 -10.41 4.80 -9.72
CA LYS A 68 -11.13 5.47 -10.82
C LYS A 68 -10.42 6.76 -11.26
N PRO A 69 -10.60 7.25 -12.50
CA PRO A 69 -10.12 8.58 -12.89
C PRO A 69 -10.58 9.66 -11.90
N GLY A 70 -9.66 10.53 -11.47
CA GLY A 70 -9.91 11.52 -10.40
C GLY A 70 -9.97 10.94 -8.97
N GLY A 71 -9.86 9.63 -8.79
CA GLY A 71 -9.84 8.95 -7.50
C GLY A 71 -8.54 9.17 -6.71
N THR A 72 -8.45 8.58 -5.52
CA THR A 72 -7.30 8.73 -4.61
C THR A 72 -6.62 7.40 -4.35
N LEU A 73 -5.29 7.42 -4.39
CA LEU A 73 -4.43 6.35 -3.91
C LEU A 73 -3.83 6.74 -2.55
N ILE A 74 -3.87 5.82 -1.59
CA ILE A 74 -3.17 5.92 -0.31
C ILE A 74 -2.19 4.75 -0.20
N LEU A 75 -0.90 5.02 -0.09
CA LEU A 75 0.13 4.00 0.07
C LEU A 75 0.85 4.17 1.40
N VAL A 76 1.12 3.04 2.05
CA VAL A 76 2.11 2.96 3.13
C VAL A 76 3.13 1.92 2.73
N CYS A 77 4.40 2.30 2.65
CA CYS A 77 5.49 1.41 2.24
C CYS A 77 6.69 1.56 3.17
N ASP A 78 7.31 0.43 3.50
CA ASP A 78 8.59 0.40 4.19
C ASP A 78 9.68 1.09 3.37
N LEU A 79 10.56 1.82 4.05
CA LEU A 79 11.75 2.41 3.45
C LEU A 79 12.99 1.68 3.95
N GLU A 80 13.91 1.40 3.02
CA GLU A 80 15.24 0.83 3.27
C GLU A 80 15.28 -0.52 4.00
N ALA A 81 14.11 -1.12 4.23
CA ALA A 81 14.01 -2.43 4.82
C ALA A 81 14.44 -3.55 3.85
N THR A 82 14.95 -4.63 4.41
CA THR A 82 15.38 -5.81 3.65
C THR A 82 14.68 -7.08 4.09
N ARG A 83 14.10 -7.11 5.30
CA ARG A 83 13.40 -8.29 5.81
C ARG A 83 12.34 -7.98 6.85
N TYR A 84 11.37 -8.88 6.93
CA TYR A 84 10.41 -9.02 8.02
C TYR A 84 10.52 -10.42 8.60
N THR A 85 10.25 -10.62 9.89
CA THR A 85 10.26 -11.92 10.56
C THR A 85 8.98 -12.14 11.36
N ASP A 86 8.40 -13.34 11.30
CA ASP A 86 7.29 -13.71 12.19
C ASP A 86 7.78 -14.29 13.53
N GLY A 87 9.09 -14.18 13.81
CA GLY A 87 9.77 -14.79 14.94
C GLY A 87 10.26 -16.23 14.68
N ARG A 88 9.85 -16.85 13.56
CA ARG A 88 10.28 -18.20 13.15
C ARG A 88 10.98 -18.18 11.80
N VAL A 89 10.45 -17.42 10.85
CA VAL A 89 10.92 -17.33 9.47
C VAL A 89 11.19 -15.88 9.12
N SER A 90 12.32 -15.64 8.44
CA SER A 90 12.63 -14.35 7.85
C SER A 90 12.16 -14.33 6.39
N TYR A 91 11.35 -13.33 6.06
CA TYR A 91 10.82 -13.06 4.73
C TYR A 91 11.60 -11.88 4.13
N PRO A 92 12.13 -12.00 2.90
CA PRO A 92 12.80 -10.89 2.24
C PRO A 92 11.79 -9.81 1.84
N LEU A 93 12.23 -8.56 1.89
CA LEU A 93 11.50 -7.40 1.36
C LEU A 93 12.31 -6.79 0.22
N ILE A 94 11.62 -6.23 -0.78
CA ILE A 94 12.29 -5.33 -1.72
C ILE A 94 12.67 -4.04 -0.99
N THR A 95 13.93 -3.65 -1.12
CA THR A 95 14.44 -2.40 -0.57
C THR A 95 14.04 -1.23 -1.46
N LEU A 96 13.20 -0.36 -0.92
CA LEU A 96 12.63 0.79 -1.61
C LEU A 96 13.11 2.09 -0.95
N ASP A 97 13.25 3.13 -1.76
CA ASP A 97 13.52 4.49 -1.32
C ASP A 97 12.35 5.41 -1.69
N ALA A 98 12.16 6.47 -0.91
CA ALA A 98 11.03 7.39 -1.10
C ALA A 98 11.02 8.07 -2.49
N PRO A 99 12.16 8.55 -3.04
CA PRO A 99 12.20 9.08 -4.40
C PRO A 99 11.67 8.10 -5.46
N TYR A 100 12.06 6.83 -5.39
CA TYR A 100 11.61 5.80 -6.30
C TYR A 100 10.10 5.57 -6.20
N ILE A 101 9.56 5.40 -4.98
CA ILE A 101 8.12 5.17 -4.78
C ILE A 101 7.30 6.34 -5.36
N ARG A 102 7.70 7.59 -5.08
CA ARG A 102 7.03 8.78 -5.64
C ARG A 102 7.04 8.75 -7.17
N GLN A 103 8.18 8.41 -7.77
CA GLN A 103 8.31 8.39 -9.22
C GLN A 103 7.47 7.27 -9.85
N ALA A 104 7.46 6.08 -9.25
CA ALA A 104 6.64 4.95 -9.70
C ALA A 104 5.14 5.29 -9.65
N VAL A 105 4.69 5.99 -8.60
CA VAL A 105 3.31 6.49 -8.50
C VAL A 105 3.00 7.49 -9.61
N ARG A 106 3.89 8.47 -9.86
CA ARG A 106 3.72 9.43 -10.97
C ARG A 106 3.68 8.75 -12.33
N ASN A 107 4.57 7.79 -12.57
CA ASN A 107 4.63 7.00 -13.79
C ASN A 107 3.34 6.17 -14.01
N SER A 108 2.61 5.87 -12.94
CA SER A 108 1.33 5.16 -12.97
C SER A 108 0.13 6.07 -13.25
N GLY A 109 0.34 7.33 -13.66
CA GLY A 109 -0.72 8.27 -14.02
C GLY A 109 -1.35 8.99 -12.83
N PHE A 110 -0.56 9.24 -11.78
CA PHE A 110 -1.01 10.00 -10.62
C PHE A 110 -0.33 11.38 -10.52
N THR A 111 -1.12 12.36 -10.10
CA THR A 111 -0.73 13.74 -9.77
C THR A 111 -0.88 13.97 -8.27
N ASP A 112 -0.54 15.20 -7.83
CA ASP A 112 -0.74 15.65 -6.45
C ASP A 112 -0.16 14.67 -5.42
N VAL A 113 1.04 14.17 -5.73
CA VAL A 113 1.77 13.23 -4.88
C VAL A 113 2.30 13.98 -3.68
N GLU A 114 1.66 13.75 -2.53
CA GLU A 114 2.04 14.25 -1.22
C GLU A 114 2.47 13.07 -0.35
N ASP A 115 3.46 13.29 0.52
CA ASP A 115 3.91 12.25 1.43
C ASP A 115 4.50 12.79 2.72
N ASP A 116 4.45 11.94 3.74
CA ASP A 116 5.15 12.08 5.00
C ASP A 116 6.05 10.87 5.21
N ILE A 117 7.32 11.12 5.54
CA ILE A 117 8.23 10.07 6.01
C ILE A 117 8.15 10.00 7.52
N LEU A 118 7.73 8.84 8.02
CA LEU A 118 7.53 8.59 9.43
C LEU A 118 8.63 7.66 9.94
N PHE A 119 9.36 8.13 10.95
CA PHE A 119 10.44 7.39 11.59
C PHE A 119 9.94 6.71 12.85
N PHE A 120 10.32 5.44 13.03
CA PHE A 120 10.08 4.76 14.29
C PHE A 120 11.00 5.30 15.37
N ARG A 121 10.44 5.58 16.56
CA ARG A 121 11.22 6.07 17.70
C ARG A 121 12.17 5.03 18.27
N SER A 122 11.85 3.75 18.07
CA SER A 122 12.67 2.59 18.42
C SER A 122 12.27 1.45 17.49
N THR A 123 13.25 0.65 17.08
CA THR A 123 13.05 -0.62 16.37
C THR A 123 13.23 -1.82 17.31
N GLU A 124 13.43 -1.59 18.61
CA GLU A 124 13.58 -2.64 19.61
C GLU A 124 12.28 -3.45 19.72
N GLY A 125 12.41 -4.78 19.59
CA GLY A 125 11.25 -5.69 19.58
C GLY A 125 10.42 -5.64 18.29
N MET A 126 10.84 -4.87 17.28
CA MET A 126 10.22 -4.92 15.97
C MET A 126 10.72 -6.14 15.19
N ASN A 127 9.81 -6.69 14.41
CA ASN A 127 9.98 -7.87 13.59
C ASN A 127 10.47 -7.52 12.17
N TRP A 128 11.08 -6.35 12.00
CA TRP A 128 11.38 -5.74 10.72
C TRP A 128 12.63 -4.87 10.88
N ASP A 129 13.47 -4.82 9.86
CA ASP A 129 14.81 -4.23 9.95
C ASP A 129 14.93 -2.79 9.43
N GLY A 130 13.85 -2.19 8.95
CA GLY A 130 13.85 -0.78 8.56
C GLY A 130 13.69 0.17 9.76
N THR A 131 13.77 1.47 9.46
CA THR A 131 13.65 2.54 10.48
C THR A 131 12.56 3.57 10.18
N SER A 132 12.00 3.52 8.97
CA SER A 132 10.97 4.46 8.51
C SER A 132 10.06 3.85 7.45
N TYR A 133 8.92 4.51 7.25
CA TYR A 133 8.01 4.23 6.16
C TYR A 133 7.53 5.53 5.55
N ILE A 134 7.11 5.47 4.29
CA ILE A 134 6.43 6.57 3.62
C ILE A 134 4.92 6.37 3.74
N TYR A 135 4.20 7.40 4.16
CA TYR A 135 2.75 7.55 3.97
C TYR A 135 2.56 8.49 2.78
N LEU A 136 1.95 8.01 1.70
CA LEU A 136 1.81 8.75 0.44
C LEU A 136 0.35 8.81 0.04
N THR A 137 -0.10 9.98 -0.38
CA THR A 137 -1.39 10.18 -1.04
C THR A 137 -1.18 10.73 -2.45
N ALA A 138 -2.00 10.29 -3.40
CA ALA A 138 -1.94 10.80 -4.77
C ALA A 138 -3.30 10.76 -5.45
N ARG A 139 -3.51 11.61 -6.44
CA ARG A 139 -4.74 11.68 -7.24
C ARG A 139 -4.53 11.06 -8.61
N LYS A 140 -5.41 10.17 -9.05
CA LYS A 140 -5.35 9.64 -10.41
C LYS A 140 -5.76 10.74 -11.38
N CYS A 141 -5.02 10.93 -12.48
CA CYS A 141 -5.42 11.87 -13.52
C CYS A 141 -6.89 11.64 -13.90
N ALA A 142 -7.67 12.72 -13.96
CA ALA A 142 -8.92 12.71 -14.71
C ALA A 142 -8.53 12.76 -16.20
N GLU A 143 -9.18 11.95 -17.02
CA GLU A 143 -9.06 12.06 -18.48
C GLU A 143 -9.43 13.48 -18.96
#